data_AF-A0A0T5Z373-F1
#
_entry.id   AF-A0A0T5Z373-F1
#
_cell.length_a   1.000
_cell.length_b   1.000
_cell.length_c   1.000
_cell.angle_alpha   90.00
_cell.angle_beta   90.00
_cell.angle_gamma   90.00
#
_symmetry.space_group_name_H-M   'P 1'
#
loop_
_entity.id
_entity.type
_entity.pdbx_description
1 polymer ?
#
loop_
_entity_poly.entity_id
_entity_poly.type
_entity_poly.pdbx_seq_one_letter_code
_entity_poly.pdbx_strand_id
1 'polypeptide(L)'
;ALPACECSDDHPLLGEISSGFGLFQLLGETRYLHEYPAIRAWWQRQDEVGPLDAAGSICLVTGQPSPIASIHEPKIKGVGGAQSSGALLVSFNCDAFTSYDKSQSHNAPVSEAATFRYATALNGLLSGPHSHRHRFSLGDTTIAFWTGETTVAEGWLSAMFSGDLNSNEA
;
A
#
# COMPACT_ATOMS: atom_id res chain seq x y z
N ALA A 1 -16.60 5.35 -7.22
CA ALA A 1 -17.55 5.44 -6.09
C ALA A 1 -18.10 4.05 -5.87
N LEU A 2 -17.75 3.40 -4.75
CA LEU A 2 -18.42 2.16 -4.35
C LEU A 2 -19.92 2.46 -4.26
N PRO A 3 -20.82 1.60 -4.78
CA PRO A 3 -22.25 1.78 -4.54
C PRO A 3 -22.43 1.86 -3.02
N ALA A 4 -23.09 2.92 -2.56
CA ALA A 4 -23.45 3.03 -1.16
C ALA A 4 -24.18 1.73 -0.80
N CYS A 5 -23.62 0.96 0.14
CA CYS A 5 -24.31 -0.21 0.65
C CYS A 5 -25.62 0.29 1.28
N GLU A 6 -26.75 0.05 0.63
CA GLU A 6 -28.11 0.31 1.12
C GLU A 6 -28.41 -0.38 2.47
N CYS A 7 -27.46 -1.16 3.00
CA CYS A 7 -27.59 -1.92 4.24
C CYS A 7 -27.13 -1.14 5.51
N SER A 8 -26.62 0.09 5.37
CA SER A 8 -26.15 0.87 6.53
C SER A 8 -27.29 1.38 7.42
N ASP A 9 -28.45 1.69 6.83
CA ASP A 9 -29.58 2.30 7.55
C ASP A 9 -30.30 1.30 8.46
N ASP A 10 -30.26 0.01 8.12
CA ASP A 10 -30.87 -1.08 8.92
C ASP A 10 -29.99 -1.55 10.09
N HIS A 11 -28.75 -1.07 10.17
CA HIS A 11 -27.76 -1.51 11.15
C HIS A 11 -27.04 -0.32 11.78
N PRO A 12 -27.63 0.31 12.82
CA PRO A 12 -27.11 1.54 13.43
C PRO A 12 -25.66 1.42 13.95
N LEU A 13 -25.26 0.21 14.38
CA LEU A 13 -23.87 -0.08 14.75
C LEU A 13 -22.89 0.08 13.58
N LEU A 14 -23.29 -0.25 12.34
CA LEU A 14 -22.46 -0.01 11.15
C LEU A 14 -22.38 1.48 10.83
N GLY A 15 -23.46 2.24 11.09
CA GLY A 15 -23.46 3.70 10.99
C GLY A 15 -22.44 4.37 11.92
N GLU A 16 -22.33 3.89 13.16
CA GLU A 16 -21.35 4.37 14.15
C GLU A 16 -19.89 4.06 13.76
N ILE A 17 -19.66 2.93 13.08
CA ILE A 17 -18.32 2.46 12.69
C ILE A 17 -17.92 2.94 11.27
N SER A 18 -18.85 3.53 10.52
CA SER A 18 -18.71 3.90 9.09
C SER A 18 -17.53 4.83 8.77
N SER A 19 -17.01 5.56 9.76
CA SER A 19 -15.88 6.48 9.60
C SER A 19 -14.52 5.89 10.00
N GLY A 20 -14.48 4.65 10.50
CA GLY A 20 -13.27 3.98 10.98
C GLY A 20 -12.86 2.76 10.16
N PHE A 21 -11.65 2.25 10.43
CA PHE A 21 -11.21 0.93 9.96
C PHE A 21 -11.57 -0.11 11.02
N GLY A 22 -12.20 -1.21 10.61
CA GLY A 22 -12.66 -2.27 11.52
C GLY A 22 -12.43 -3.66 10.97
N LEU A 23 -12.23 -4.63 11.87
CA LEU A 23 -12.21 -6.05 11.56
C LEU A 23 -13.51 -6.68 12.04
N PHE A 24 -14.19 -7.40 11.16
CA PHE A 24 -15.41 -8.13 11.49
C PHE A 24 -15.07 -9.60 11.78
N GLN A 25 -15.65 -10.14 12.84
CA GLN A 25 -15.53 -11.55 13.24
C GLN A 25 -16.92 -12.09 13.56
N LEU A 26 -17.21 -13.32 13.12
CA LEU A 26 -18.45 -14.00 13.49
C LEU A 26 -18.35 -14.49 14.93
N LEU A 27 -19.39 -14.25 15.73
CA LEU A 27 -19.43 -14.68 17.12
C LEU A 27 -19.31 -16.22 17.18
N GLY A 28 -18.30 -16.70 17.92
CA GLY A 28 -18.01 -18.13 18.05
C GLY A 28 -16.96 -18.65 17.07
N GLU A 29 -16.48 -17.82 16.14
CA GLU A 29 -15.37 -18.16 15.26
C GLU A 29 -14.08 -17.43 15.66
N THR A 30 -12.93 -18.06 15.40
CA THR A 30 -11.61 -17.47 15.68
C THR A 30 -11.06 -16.64 14.52
N ARG A 31 -11.64 -16.76 13.33
CA ARG A 31 -11.18 -16.12 12.09
C ARG A 31 -11.93 -14.82 11.80
N TYR A 32 -11.29 -13.90 11.10
CA TYR A 32 -11.93 -12.66 10.65
C TYR A 32 -12.64 -12.86 9.30
N LEU A 33 -13.69 -12.08 9.03
CA LEU A 33 -14.49 -12.16 7.79
C LEU A 33 -13.64 -11.98 6.52
N HIS A 34 -12.67 -11.05 6.54
CA HIS A 34 -11.78 -10.83 5.39
C HIS A 34 -10.85 -12.03 5.10
N GLU A 35 -10.75 -12.99 6.02
CA GLU A 35 -9.93 -14.19 5.84
C GLU A 35 -10.68 -15.33 5.15
N TYR A 36 -12.00 -15.25 4.97
CA TYR A 36 -12.79 -16.30 4.32
C TYR A 36 -12.47 -16.33 2.82
N PRO A 37 -12.15 -17.51 2.24
CA PRO A 37 -11.82 -17.63 0.82
C PRO A 37 -12.91 -17.05 -0.09
N ALA A 38 -14.18 -17.26 0.26
CA ALA A 38 -15.31 -16.73 -0.51
C ALA A 38 -15.34 -15.19 -0.55
N ILE A 39 -15.06 -14.53 0.58
CA ILE A 39 -15.00 -13.06 0.67
C ILE A 39 -13.78 -12.54 -0.07
N ARG A 40 -12.60 -13.16 0.10
CA ARG A 40 -11.39 -12.77 -0.65
C ARG A 40 -11.58 -12.89 -2.16
N ALA A 41 -12.14 -14.01 -2.62
CA ALA A 41 -12.42 -14.23 -4.03
C ALA A 41 -13.50 -13.30 -4.58
N TRP A 42 -14.47 -12.90 -3.76
CA TRP A 42 -15.43 -11.86 -4.15
C TRP A 42 -14.73 -10.50 -4.29
N TRP A 43 -13.89 -10.10 -3.34
CA TRP A 43 -13.17 -8.82 -3.36
C TRP A 43 -12.20 -8.71 -4.53
N GLN A 44 -11.41 -9.75 -4.78
CA GLN A 44 -10.46 -9.80 -5.91
C GLN A 44 -11.16 -9.62 -7.25
N ARG A 45 -12.36 -10.20 -7.41
CA ARG A 45 -13.17 -10.01 -8.62
C ARG A 45 -13.69 -8.58 -8.78
N GLN A 46 -13.89 -7.83 -7.70
CA GLN A 46 -14.28 -6.43 -7.80
C GLN A 46 -13.12 -5.56 -8.30
N ASP A 47 -11.89 -5.82 -7.83
CA ASP A 47 -10.68 -5.11 -8.28
C ASP A 47 -10.36 -5.37 -9.77
N GLU A 48 -10.78 -6.51 -10.32
CA GLU A 48 -10.60 -6.86 -11.73
C GLU A 48 -11.61 -6.19 -12.68
N VAL A 49 -12.70 -5.60 -12.16
CA VAL A 49 -13.82 -5.01 -12.94
C VAL A 49 -13.66 -3.50 -13.16
N GLY A 50 -12.42 -3.02 -13.26
CA GLY A 50 -12.14 -1.70 -13.84
C GLY A 50 -12.39 -1.71 -15.35
N PRO A 51 -12.78 -0.58 -15.99
CA PRO A 51 -12.75 -0.49 -17.44
C PRO A 51 -11.34 -0.85 -17.89
N LEU A 52 -11.17 -1.91 -18.67
CA LEU A 52 -9.92 -2.15 -19.36
C LEU A 52 -9.78 -1.01 -20.36
N ASP A 53 -8.90 -0.06 -20.08
CA ASP A 53 -8.44 0.93 -21.03
C ASP A 53 -8.18 0.21 -22.36
N ALA A 54 -8.68 0.79 -23.45
CA ALA A 54 -8.61 0.16 -24.77
C ALA A 54 -7.14 -0.24 -25.07
N ALA A 55 -6.91 -1.56 -25.10
CA ALA A 55 -5.62 -2.25 -25.05
C ALA A 55 -5.02 -2.37 -23.63
N GLY A 56 -5.47 -3.39 -22.89
CA GLY A 56 -4.91 -3.80 -21.61
C GLY A 56 -3.38 -3.83 -21.63
N SER A 57 -2.78 -2.81 -21.05
CA SER A 57 -1.34 -2.67 -20.97
C SER A 57 -0.78 -3.69 -20.00
N ILE A 58 0.42 -4.19 -20.29
CA ILE A 58 1.10 -5.15 -19.42
C ILE A 58 1.66 -4.39 -18.22
N CYS A 59 1.24 -4.77 -17.01
CA CYS A 59 1.82 -4.24 -15.79
C CYS A 59 3.27 -4.72 -15.65
N LEU A 60 4.23 -3.80 -15.56
CA LEU A 60 5.66 -4.11 -15.50
C LEU A 60 6.08 -4.91 -14.26
N VAL A 61 5.30 -4.84 -13.17
CA VAL A 61 5.58 -5.59 -11.93
C VAL A 61 5.10 -7.05 -12.01
N THR A 62 3.94 -7.31 -12.62
CA THR A 62 3.28 -8.63 -12.60
C THR A 62 3.39 -9.37 -13.93
N GLY A 63 3.69 -8.67 -15.02
CA GLY A 63 3.66 -9.19 -16.38
C GLY A 63 2.26 -9.52 -16.91
N GLN A 64 1.20 -9.15 -16.18
CA GLN A 64 -0.19 -9.45 -16.57
C GLN A 64 -0.90 -8.22 -17.15
N PRO A 65 -1.86 -8.39 -18.08
CA PRO A 65 -2.76 -7.33 -18.50
C PRO A 65 -3.60 -6.84 -17.33
N SER A 66 -3.63 -5.53 -17.07
CA SER A 66 -4.40 -4.94 -15.96
C SER A 66 -4.64 -3.44 -16.20
N PRO A 67 -5.66 -2.83 -15.57
CA PRO A 67 -5.82 -1.37 -15.54
C PRO A 67 -4.57 -0.70 -14.97
N ILE A 68 -4.05 0.31 -15.67
CA ILE A 68 -2.79 0.97 -15.31
C ILE A 68 -3.08 2.20 -14.45
N ALA A 69 -2.36 2.31 -13.34
CA ALA A 69 -2.44 3.47 -12.47
C ALA A 69 -1.94 4.71 -13.21
N SER A 70 -2.80 5.71 -13.38
CA SER A 70 -2.36 7.02 -13.91
C SER A 70 -1.54 7.79 -12.87
N ILE A 71 -1.85 7.61 -11.58
CA ILE A 71 -1.12 8.16 -10.43
C ILE A 71 -0.87 7.03 -9.43
N HIS A 72 0.36 6.97 -8.92
CA HIS A 72 0.78 5.87 -8.06
C HIS A 72 0.38 6.07 -6.58
N GLU A 73 -0.88 5.79 -6.23
CA GLU A 73 -1.42 5.97 -4.88
C GLU A 73 -1.45 4.69 -4.03
N PRO A 74 -1.38 4.80 -2.68
CA PRO A 74 -1.19 6.01 -1.87
C PRO A 74 0.23 6.60 -1.95
N LYS A 75 0.36 7.89 -1.62
CA LYS A 75 1.69 8.52 -1.45
C LYS A 75 2.48 7.82 -0.34
N ILE A 76 3.78 7.64 -0.56
CA ILE A 76 4.72 7.05 0.38
C ILE A 76 5.17 8.12 1.38
N LYS A 77 4.93 7.87 2.66
CA LYS A 77 5.28 8.72 3.79
C LYS A 77 6.56 8.22 4.46
N GLY A 78 7.15 9.06 5.31
CA GLY A 78 8.32 8.67 6.11
C GLY A 78 9.66 8.71 5.37
N VAL A 79 9.71 9.18 4.13
CA VAL A 79 10.97 9.38 3.38
C VAL A 79 11.57 10.74 3.75
N GLY A 80 12.85 10.76 4.16
CA GLY A 80 13.58 11.99 4.45
C GLY A 80 13.62 12.93 3.23
N GLY A 81 13.38 14.23 3.44
CA GLY A 81 13.35 15.23 2.36
C GLY A 81 12.09 15.22 1.49
N ALA A 82 11.16 14.27 1.67
CA ALA A 82 9.87 14.29 0.99
C ALA A 82 8.88 15.30 1.61
N GLN A 83 7.80 15.59 0.88
CA GLN A 83 6.71 16.41 1.42
C GLN A 83 6.04 15.73 2.62
N SER A 84 5.48 16.51 3.54
CA SER A 84 4.74 15.99 4.70
C SER A 84 3.55 15.10 4.30
N SER A 85 2.95 15.37 3.14
CA SER A 85 1.88 14.54 2.56
C SER A 85 2.37 13.23 1.91
N GLY A 86 3.68 13.01 1.84
CA GLY A 86 4.33 11.90 1.16
C GLY A 86 4.74 12.20 -0.28
N ALA A 87 5.39 11.24 -0.92
CA ALA A 87 5.86 11.29 -2.31
C ALA A 87 5.33 10.09 -3.12
N LEU A 88 5.22 10.26 -4.44
CA LEU A 88 4.90 9.15 -5.34
C LEU A 88 6.18 8.38 -5.68
N LEU A 89 6.12 7.05 -5.72
CA LEU A 89 7.28 6.22 -6.11
C LEU A 89 7.69 6.45 -7.56
N VAL A 90 6.67 6.54 -8.43
CA VAL A 90 6.80 6.83 -9.85
C VAL A 90 5.90 8.01 -10.13
N SER A 91 6.45 9.05 -10.74
CA SER A 91 5.71 10.26 -11.10
C SER A 91 6.37 10.94 -12.28
N PHE A 92 5.55 11.27 -13.26
CA PHE A 92 5.96 12.07 -14.42
C PHE A 92 5.06 13.30 -14.46
N ASN A 93 5.55 14.38 -13.87
CA ASN A 93 4.78 15.61 -13.61
C ASN A 93 5.05 16.74 -14.63
N CYS A 94 5.87 16.49 -15.65
CA CYS A 94 6.23 17.46 -16.68
C CYS A 94 6.18 16.82 -18.07
N ASP A 95 5.87 17.62 -19.09
CA ASP A 95 5.76 17.18 -20.49
C ASP A 95 7.07 16.60 -21.04
N ALA A 96 8.21 17.07 -20.55
CA ALA A 96 9.54 16.55 -20.92
C ALA A 96 9.72 15.05 -20.61
N PHE A 97 8.88 14.48 -19.76
CA PHE A 97 8.90 13.05 -19.43
C PHE A 97 7.94 12.21 -20.26
N THR A 98 7.12 12.82 -21.12
CA THR A 98 6.20 12.11 -22.01
C THR A 98 6.96 11.44 -23.15
N SER A 99 6.57 10.22 -23.51
CA SER A 99 7.20 9.46 -24.59
C SER A 99 6.19 8.51 -25.23
N TYR A 100 6.32 8.23 -26.53
CA TYR A 100 5.43 7.30 -27.25
C TYR A 100 3.93 7.58 -27.05
N ASP A 101 3.55 8.86 -27.06
CA ASP A 101 2.18 9.35 -26.79
C ASP A 101 1.61 8.98 -25.41
N LYS A 102 2.48 8.57 -24.48
CA LYS A 102 2.13 8.27 -23.09
C LYS A 102 2.42 9.46 -22.19
N SER A 103 1.50 9.70 -21.27
CA SER A 103 1.58 10.77 -20.27
C SER A 103 1.41 10.23 -18.86
N GLN A 104 1.83 11.02 -17.87
CA GLN A 104 1.83 10.60 -16.46
C GLN A 104 2.50 9.23 -16.27
N SER A 105 1.98 8.41 -15.35
CA SER A 105 2.56 7.11 -15.00
C SER A 105 2.41 6.04 -16.09
N HIS A 106 1.68 6.31 -17.18
CA HIS A 106 1.59 5.38 -18.32
C HIS A 106 2.96 5.14 -18.98
N ASN A 107 3.92 6.05 -18.82
CA ASN A 107 5.31 5.84 -19.26
C ASN A 107 6.02 4.68 -18.54
N ALA A 108 5.56 4.31 -17.34
CA ALA A 108 6.04 3.15 -16.59
C ALA A 108 4.83 2.34 -16.11
N PRO A 109 4.17 1.60 -17.01
CA PRO A 109 2.85 1.04 -16.74
C PRO A 109 2.90 0.02 -15.60
N VAL A 110 2.31 0.38 -14.46
CA VAL A 110 2.08 -0.51 -13.31
C VAL A 110 0.60 -0.51 -13.00
N SER A 111 0.06 -1.70 -12.70
CA SER A 111 -1.37 -1.83 -12.41
C SER A 111 -1.76 -1.05 -11.16
N GLU A 112 -3.03 -0.60 -11.09
CA GLU A 112 -3.60 0.01 -9.90
C GLU A 112 -3.44 -0.88 -8.66
N ALA A 113 -3.70 -2.19 -8.81
CA ALA A 113 -3.55 -3.16 -7.73
C ALA A 113 -2.10 -3.30 -7.26
N ALA A 114 -1.13 -3.43 -8.17
CA ALA A 114 0.29 -3.52 -7.80
C ALA A 114 0.77 -2.22 -7.14
N THR A 115 0.32 -1.08 -7.67
CA THR A 115 0.56 0.26 -7.15
C THR A 115 0.14 0.39 -5.70
N PHE A 116 -1.14 0.09 -5.43
CA PHE A 116 -1.69 0.13 -4.08
C PHE A 116 -0.92 -0.79 -3.13
N ARG A 117 -0.59 -2.02 -3.57
CA ARG A 117 0.13 -3.01 -2.76
C ARG A 117 1.53 -2.56 -2.35
N TYR A 118 2.39 -2.18 -3.30
CA TYR A 118 3.76 -1.79 -2.94
C TYR A 118 3.75 -0.48 -2.14
N ALA A 119 2.84 0.46 -2.43
CA ALA A 119 2.78 1.73 -1.73
C ALA A 119 2.30 1.55 -0.28
N THR A 120 1.34 0.65 -0.07
CA THR A 120 0.88 0.24 1.26
C THR A 120 1.99 -0.46 2.04
N ALA A 121 2.70 -1.40 1.41
CA ALA A 121 3.82 -2.09 2.04
C ALA A 121 4.93 -1.11 2.46
N LEU A 122 5.32 -0.20 1.57
CA LEU A 122 6.31 0.84 1.88
C LEU A 122 5.85 1.77 2.99
N ASN A 123 4.58 2.19 3.00
CA ASN A 123 4.04 2.99 4.10
C ASN A 123 4.08 2.24 5.44
N GLY A 124 3.84 0.93 5.44
CA GLY A 124 3.99 0.08 6.61
C GLY A 124 5.42 0.07 7.16
N LEU A 125 6.41 -0.12 6.29
CA LEU A 125 7.82 -0.14 6.66
C LEU A 125 8.35 1.25 7.07
N LEU A 126 7.92 2.31 6.39
CA LEU A 126 8.50 3.65 6.53
C LEU A 126 7.80 4.53 7.58
N SER A 127 6.50 4.32 7.78
CA SER A 127 5.65 5.18 8.63
C SER A 127 4.64 4.42 9.48
N GLY A 128 4.62 3.09 9.41
CA GLY A 128 3.74 2.26 10.20
C GLY A 128 4.18 2.17 11.68
N PRO A 129 3.37 1.53 12.53
CA PRO A 129 3.63 1.40 13.97
C PRO A 129 5.00 0.80 14.30
N HIS A 130 5.47 -0.15 13.49
CA HIS A 130 6.75 -0.83 13.66
C HIS A 130 7.87 -0.28 12.77
N SER A 131 7.67 0.90 12.16
CA SER A 131 8.64 1.48 11.21
C SER A 131 10.05 1.59 11.81
N HIS A 132 10.17 1.91 13.10
CA HIS A 132 11.46 1.96 13.81
C HIS A 132 12.29 0.66 13.75
N ARG A 133 11.69 -0.50 13.45
CA ARG A 133 12.39 -1.79 13.25
C ARG A 133 12.72 -2.09 11.80
N HIS A 134 12.23 -1.30 10.85
CA HIS A 134 12.30 -1.60 9.42
C HIS A 134 12.94 -0.48 8.60
N ARG A 135 13.43 0.57 9.26
CA ARG A 135 14.10 1.68 8.59
C ARG A 135 15.17 2.33 9.45
N PHE A 136 16.13 2.96 8.79
CA PHE A 136 17.05 3.93 9.39
C PHE A 136 17.44 4.98 8.35
N SER A 137 18.14 6.02 8.78
CA SER A 137 18.68 7.06 7.90
C SER A 137 20.19 6.96 7.84
N LEU A 138 20.76 7.02 6.63
CA LEU A 138 22.19 7.11 6.39
C LEU A 138 22.47 8.39 5.59
N GLY A 139 22.96 9.42 6.27
CA GLY A 139 23.10 10.75 5.67
C GLY A 139 21.74 11.34 5.28
N ASP A 140 21.58 11.68 4.01
CA ASP A 140 20.31 12.14 3.40
C ASP A 140 19.44 11.00 2.87
N THR A 141 19.91 9.75 2.95
CA THR A 141 19.23 8.60 2.38
C THR A 141 18.40 7.88 3.44
N THR A 142 17.11 7.65 3.14
CA THR A 142 16.26 6.77 3.94
C THR A 142 16.38 5.33 3.45
N ILE A 143 16.74 4.41 4.34
CA ILE A 143 16.86 2.98 4.05
C ILE A 143 15.69 2.26 4.72
N ALA A 144 14.97 1.45 3.95
CA ALA A 144 13.95 0.52 4.44
C ALA A 144 14.38 -0.92 4.17
N PHE A 145 14.04 -1.83 5.05
CA PHE A 145 14.39 -3.25 4.96
C PHE A 145 13.32 -4.11 5.65
N TRP A 146 13.28 -5.39 5.33
CA TRP A 146 12.36 -6.37 5.92
C TRP A 146 12.97 -7.78 5.84
N THR A 147 12.49 -8.69 6.69
CA THR A 147 12.76 -10.13 6.55
C THR A 147 11.52 -10.88 6.08
N GLY A 148 11.70 -12.12 5.59
CA GLY A 148 10.56 -12.94 5.12
C GLY A 148 9.58 -13.33 6.24
N GLU A 149 10.08 -13.35 7.47
CA GLU A 149 9.32 -13.55 8.72
C GLU A 149 9.85 -12.57 9.77
N THR A 150 9.10 -12.33 10.84
CA THR A 150 9.54 -11.43 11.92
C THR A 150 10.77 -12.00 12.62
N THR A 151 11.84 -11.21 12.71
CA THR A 151 13.08 -11.64 13.37
C THR A 151 13.66 -10.56 14.27
N VAL A 152 14.45 -10.97 15.26
CA VAL A 152 15.20 -10.05 16.12
C VAL A 152 16.20 -9.21 15.33
N ALA A 153 16.65 -9.70 14.17
CA ALA A 153 17.57 -9.00 13.30
C ALA A 153 16.97 -7.67 12.81
N GLU A 154 15.65 -7.57 12.68
CA GLU A 154 15.00 -6.35 12.21
C GLU A 154 15.22 -5.19 13.19
N GLY A 155 14.95 -5.43 14.48
CA GLY A 155 15.20 -4.44 15.53
C GLY A 155 16.69 -4.10 15.67
N TRP A 156 17.55 -5.13 15.69
CA TRP A 156 18.99 -4.93 15.86
C TRP A 156 19.63 -4.13 14.72
N LEU A 157 19.26 -4.41 13.46
CA LEU A 157 19.83 -3.75 12.30
C LEU A 157 19.49 -2.25 12.30
N SER A 158 18.23 -1.92 12.58
CA SER A 158 17.79 -0.54 12.72
C SER A 158 18.53 0.18 13.86
N ALA A 159 18.58 -0.44 15.05
CA ALA A 159 19.25 0.11 16.22
C ALA A 159 20.74 0.38 15.97
N MET A 160 21.43 -0.57 15.35
CA MET A 160 22.86 -0.45 15.03
C MET A 160 23.15 0.74 14.11
N PHE A 161 22.35 0.91 13.05
CA PHE A 161 22.58 1.99 12.09
C PHE A 161 21.97 3.33 12.50
N SER A 162 21.03 3.33 13.45
CA SER A 162 20.47 4.55 14.04
C SER A 162 21.27 5.05 15.25
N GLY A 163 22.24 4.27 15.74
CA GLY A 163 23.03 4.62 16.92
C GLY A 163 22.31 4.41 18.26
N ASP A 164 21.21 3.65 18.25
CA ASP A 164 20.35 3.42 19.42
C ASP A 164 20.52 2.00 19.99
N LEU A 165 21.75 1.66 20.36
CA LEU A 165 22.10 0.34 20.92
C LEU A 165 21.65 0.14 22.37
N ASN A 166 21.04 1.15 23.00
CA ASN A 166 20.60 1.13 24.40
C ASN A 166 19.08 0.92 24.55
N SER A 167 18.36 0.75 23.44
CA SER A 167 16.92 0.45 23.48
C SER A 167 16.71 -0.99 23.96
N ASN A 168 16.33 -1.13 25.23
CA ASN A 168 15.93 -2.39 25.89
C ASN A 168 14.59 -2.93 25.37
N GLU A 169 14.38 -2.99 24.05
CA GLU A 169 13.20 -3.56 23.41
C GLU A 169 13.61 -4.60 22.37
N ALA A 170 14.12 -5.72 22.89
CA ALA A 170 14.32 -6.96 22.13
C ALA A 170 12.98 -7.64 21.85
#